data_AF-A0A2R6ENJ5-F1
#
_entry.id   AF-A0A2R6ENJ5-F1
#
_cell.length_a   1.000
_cell.length_b   1.000
_cell.length_c   1.000
_cell.angle_alpha   90.00
_cell.angle_beta   90.00
_cell.angle_gamma   90.00
#
_symmetry.space_group_name_H-M   'P 1'
#
loop_
_entity.id
_entity.type
_entity.pdbx_description
1 polymer ?
#
loop_
_entity_poly.entity_id
_entity_poly.type
_entity_poly.pdbx_seq_one_letter_code
_entity_poly.pdbx_strand_id
1 'polypeptide(L)' 'MGRYPREVRDARMKCIECNAPVVETLEGTYACVNCGSEPVQSRTDASAATPNDPTAAADD' A
#
# COMPACT_ATOMS: atom_id res chain seq x y z
N MET A 1 -23.32 -8.30 -14.56
CA MET A 1 -22.52 -7.92 -13.38
C MET A 1 -22.05 -6.48 -13.51
N GLY A 2 -22.48 -5.62 -12.61
CA GLY A 2 -21.99 -4.25 -12.60
C GLY A 2 -22.33 -3.53 -11.31
N ARG A 3 -21.61 -3.84 -10.23
CA ARG A 3 -21.86 -3.24 -8.91
C ARG A 3 -21.49 -1.76 -8.82
N TYR A 4 -20.73 -1.23 -9.80
CA TYR A 4 -20.25 0.15 -9.81
C TYR A 4 -20.47 0.83 -11.17
N PRO A 5 -20.70 2.16 -11.21
CA PRO A 5 -20.75 2.97 -12.43
C PRO A 5 -19.51 2.80 -13.30
N ARG A 6 -19.60 3.09 -14.61
CA ARG A 6 -18.47 2.91 -15.51
C ARG A 6 -17.30 3.82 -15.15
N GLU A 7 -17.57 5.07 -14.78
CA GLU A 7 -16.52 6.02 -14.39
C GLU A 7 -15.65 5.48 -13.25
N VAL A 8 -16.28 4.73 -12.33
CA VAL A 8 -15.60 4.12 -11.19
C VAL A 8 -14.79 2.89 -11.60
N ARG A 9 -15.18 2.15 -12.64
CA ARG A 9 -14.42 0.97 -13.12
C ARG A 9 -13.17 1.34 -13.90
N ASP A 10 -13.26 2.46 -14.62
CA ASP A 10 -12.16 3.05 -15.39
C ASP A 10 -11.26 3.94 -14.50
N ALA A 11 -11.37 3.77 -13.17
CA ALA A 11 -10.50 4.43 -12.21
C ALA A 11 -9.03 4.17 -12.53
N ARG A 12 -8.25 5.26 -12.54
CA ARG A 12 -6.80 5.23 -12.76
C ARG A 12 -6.03 4.47 -11.68
N MET A 13 -6.60 4.38 -10.48
CA MET A 13 -6.00 3.71 -9.33
C MET A 13 -6.93 2.59 -8.84
N LYS A 14 -6.33 1.42 -8.54
CA LYS A 14 -7.02 0.23 -8.03
C LYS A 14 -6.29 -0.33 -6.83
N CYS A 15 -7.04 -0.95 -5.92
CA CYS A 15 -6.50 -1.68 -4.79
C CYS A 15 -5.79 -2.94 -5.29
N ILE A 16 -4.58 -3.18 -4.80
CA ILE A 16 -3.75 -4.33 -5.20
C ILE A 16 -4.41 -5.66 -4.80
N GLU A 17 -5.00 -5.71 -3.60
CA GLU A 17 -5.58 -6.95 -3.06
C GLU A 17 -6.88 -7.35 -3.75
N CYS A 18 -7.76 -6.38 -3.98
CA CYS A 18 -9.12 -6.63 -4.46
C CYS A 18 -9.30 -6.38 -5.97
N ASN A 19 -8.33 -5.73 -6.62
CA ASN A 19 -8.46 -5.13 -7.96
C ASN A 19 -9.73 -4.25 -8.10
N ALA A 20 -10.17 -3.69 -6.98
CA ALA A 20 -11.33 -2.83 -6.87
C ALA A 20 -10.90 -1.36 -6.99
N PRO A 21 -11.80 -0.48 -7.45
CA PRO A 21 -11.47 0.93 -7.59
C PRO A 21 -11.23 1.59 -6.23
N VAL A 22 -10.45 2.67 -6.29
CA VAL A 22 -10.05 3.47 -5.14
C VAL A 22 -10.71 4.83 -5.24
N VAL A 23 -11.08 5.40 -4.09
CA VAL A 23 -11.57 6.77 -3.97
C VAL A 23 -10.70 7.58 -3.02
N GLU A 24 -10.63 8.89 -3.25
CA GLU A 24 -10.05 9.84 -2.31
C GLU A 24 -11.09 10.17 -1.22
N THR A 25 -10.68 10.17 0.04
CA THR A 25 -11.51 10.51 1.18
C THR A 25 -11.51 12.03 1.42
N LEU A 26 -12.39 12.52 2.30
CA LEU A 26 -12.42 13.93 2.68
C LEU A 26 -11.15 14.40 3.40
N GLU A 27 -10.34 13.47 3.90
CA GLU A 27 -9.08 13.74 4.61
C GLU A 27 -7.88 13.74 3.65
N GLY A 28 -8.11 13.56 2.34
CA GLY A 28 -7.06 13.46 1.32
C GLY A 28 -6.31 12.13 1.31
N THR A 29 -6.84 11.11 1.99
CA THR A 29 -6.32 9.73 1.95
C THR A 29 -7.04 8.91 0.88
N TYR A 30 -6.52 7.74 0.55
CA TYR A 30 -7.10 6.86 -0.47
C TYR A 30 -7.62 5.58 0.13
N ALA A 31 -8.86 5.19 -0.18
CA ALA A 31 -9.48 3.98 0.34
C ALA A 31 -10.09 3.11 -0.77
N CYS A 32 -9.91 1.79 -0.65
CA CYS A 32 -10.55 0.81 -1.53
C CYS A 32 -12.06 0.74 -1.26
N VAL A 33 -12.90 0.82 -2.32
CA VAL A 33 -14.36 0.77 -2.17
C VAL A 33 -14.90 -0.61 -1.73
N ASN A 34 -14.07 -1.65 -1.78
CA ASN A 34 -14.46 -3.02 -1.46
C ASN A 34 -13.97 -3.46 -0.07
N CYS A 35 -12.67 -3.34 0.20
CA CYS A 35 -12.09 -3.79 1.48
C CYS A 35 -11.76 -2.65 2.45
N GLY A 36 -11.83 -1.38 2.03
CA GLY A 36 -11.47 -0.23 2.87
C GLY A 36 -9.96 -0.03 3.06
N SER A 37 -9.11 -0.98 2.67
CA SER A 37 -7.65 -0.85 2.79
C SER A 37 -7.11 0.32 1.95
N GLU A 38 -6.05 0.94 2.44
CA GLU A 38 -5.28 1.89 1.65
C GLU A 38 -4.59 1.15 0.49
N PRO A 39 -4.75 1.62 -0.76
CA PRO A 39 -4.31 0.89 -1.95
C PRO A 39 -2.80 0.95 -2.19
N VAL A 40 -2.12 1.91 -1.58
CA VAL A 40 -0.68 2.08 -1.66
C VAL A 40 -0.14 2.08 -0.25
N GLN A 41 0.43 0.95 0.17
CA GLN A 41 1.34 0.98 1.30
C GLN A 41 2.57 1.72 0.80
N SER A 42 2.81 2.94 1.31
CA SER A 42 4.14 3.52 1.21
C SER A 42 5.08 2.46 1.76
N ARG A 43 6.01 1.94 0.95
CA ARG A 43 7.09 1.08 1.47
C ARG A 43 7.71 1.90 2.59
N THR A 44 7.37 1.57 3.84
CA THR A 44 8.07 2.12 4.98
C THR A 44 9.53 1.82 4.69
N ASP A 45 10.29 2.89 4.55
CA ASP A 45 11.69 2.91 4.20
C ASP A 45 12.43 1.83 4.99
N ALA A 46 12.59 0.65 4.38
CA ALA A 46 13.30 -0.47 4.96
C ALA A 46 14.82 -0.24 4.91
N SER A 47 15.24 1.03 4.83
CA SER A 47 16.62 1.48 5.04
C SER A 47 16.89 1.88 6.50
N ALA A 48 15.90 1.81 7.40
CA ALA A 48 16.10 1.99 8.84
C ALA A 48 16.10 0.68 9.64
N ALA A 49 16.72 -0.39 9.13
CA ALA A 49 17.14 -1.51 9.98
C ALA A 49 18.25 -2.30 9.27
N THR A 50 19.47 -1.77 9.32
CA THR A 50 20.65 -2.66 9.31
C THR A 50 20.70 -3.29 10.70
N PRO A 51 20.34 -4.57 10.90
CA PRO A 51 20.66 -5.23 12.16
C PRO A 51 22.18 -5.24 12.27
N ASN A 52 22.69 -4.65 13.35
CA ASN A 52 24.09 -4.73 13.73
C ASN A 52 24.55 -6.19 13.67
N ASP A 53 25.62 -6.47 12.93
CA ASP A 53 26.36 -7.73 12.98
C ASP A 53 27.47 -7.60 14.05
N PRO A 54 27.36 -8.24 15.22
CA PRO A 54 28.44 -8.32 16.18
C PRO A 54 29.25 -9.61 15.94
N THR A 55 30.06 -9.70 14.89
CA THR A 55 31.05 -10.79 14.79
C THR A 55 32.37 -10.31 14.19
N ALA A 56 33.28 -9.83 15.05
CA ALA A 56 34.73 -10.06 14.94
C ALA A 56 35.43 -9.55 16.21
N ALA A 57 35.24 -10.27 17.32
CA ALA A 57 36.25 -10.34 18.38
C ALA A 57 37.17 -11.54 18.08
N ALA A 58 38.45 -11.44 18.50
CA ALA A 58 39.62 -12.34 18.28
C ALA A 58 40.44 -11.96 17.02
N ASP A 59 41.77 -11.76 17.02
CA ASP A 59 42.87 -12.07 17.95
C ASP A 59 44.12 -11.30 17.43
N ASP A 60 44.91 -10.62 18.28
CA ASP A 60 46.38 -10.41 18.13
C ASP A 60 47.00 -9.99 19.48
#